data_AF-A0A820L136-F1
#
_entry.id   AF-A0A820L136-F1
#
_cell.length_a   1.000
_cell.length_b   1.000
_cell.length_c   1.000
_cell.angle_alpha   90.00
_cell.angle_beta   90.00
_cell.angle_gamma   90.00
#
_symmetry.space_group_name_H-M   'P 1'
#
loop_
_entity.id
_entity.type
_entity.pdbx_description
1 polymer ?
#
loop_
_entity_poly.entity_id
_entity_poly.type
_entity_poly.pdbx_seq_one_letter_code
_entity_poly.pdbx_strand_id
1 'polypeptide(L)'
;TFLGGYVGTFTAMMLGGLIAVHWSWEWVFYLSGVLGLAWTLAWFYLTAESPSTHPTISDEEATYIQGNLIQVVSRKYTIPWKDMLISLPVWAIILAHFGTNWCK
;
A
#
# COMPACT_ATOMS: atom_id res chain seq x y z
N THR A 1 -0.87 8.00 3.38
CA THR A 1 -1.84 6.97 2.98
C THR A 1 -3.31 7.33 3.23
N PHE A 2 -3.67 8.13 4.24
CA PHE A 2 -5.07 8.51 4.52
C PHE A 2 -5.78 9.29 3.40
N LEU A 3 -5.08 10.15 2.64
CA LEU A 3 -5.71 10.90 1.53
C LEU A 3 -6.21 9.99 0.40
N GLY A 4 -5.45 8.94 0.04
CA GLY A 4 -5.81 8.06 -1.08
C GLY A 4 -7.14 7.34 -0.86
N GLY A 5 -7.40 6.89 0.37
CA GLY A 5 -8.65 6.23 0.72
C GLY A 5 -9.87 7.16 0.61
N TYR A 6 -9.81 8.37 1.18
CA TYR A 6 -10.93 9.32 1.11
C TYR A 6 -11.20 9.79 -0.32
N VAL A 7 -10.14 10.09 -1.08
CA VAL A 7 -10.26 10.48 -2.49
C VAL A 7 -10.90 9.34 -3.29
N GLY A 8 -10.45 8.09 -3.08
CA GLY A 8 -11.00 6.92 -3.75
C GLY A 8 -12.48 6.67 -3.45
N THR A 9 -12.91 6.81 -2.20
CA THR A 9 -14.33 6.68 -1.83
C THR A 9 -15.17 7.78 -2.48
N PHE A 10 -14.68 9.03 -2.47
CA PHE A 10 -15.40 10.14 -3.09
C PHE A 10 -15.55 9.95 -4.60
N THR A 11 -14.48 9.61 -5.32
CA THR A 11 -14.56 9.36 -6.77
C THR A 11 -15.38 8.13 -7.09
N ALA A 12 -15.30 7.05 -6.30
CA ALA A 12 -16.11 5.86 -6.51
C ALA A 12 -17.61 6.15 -6.35
N MET A 13 -18.01 6.90 -5.33
CA MET A 13 -19.42 7.28 -5.11
C MET A 13 -19.93 8.22 -6.20
N MET A 14 -19.12 9.21 -6.61
CA MET A 14 -19.51 10.19 -7.62
C MET A 14 -19.61 9.55 -9.02
N LEU A 15 -18.60 8.78 -9.42
CA LEU A 15 -18.56 8.12 -10.73
C LEU A 15 -19.52 6.94 -10.79
N GLY A 16 -19.64 6.15 -9.72
CA GLY A 16 -20.56 5.02 -9.66
C GLY A 16 -22.01 5.43 -9.87
N GLY A 17 -22.44 6.54 -9.26
CA GLY A 17 -23.79 7.09 -9.46
C GLY A 17 -24.04 7.55 -10.90
N LEU A 18 -23.09 8.28 -11.49
CA LEU A 18 -23.20 8.76 -12.89
C LEU A 18 -23.24 7.60 -13.90
N ILE A 19 -22.40 6.59 -13.71
CA ILE A 19 -22.31 5.43 -14.61
C ILE A 19 -23.57 4.56 -14.50
N ALA A 20 -24.11 4.38 -13.28
CA ALA A 20 -25.33 3.60 -13.09
C ALA A 20 -26.55 4.22 -13.81
N VAL A 21 -26.64 5.54 -13.87
CA VAL A 21 -27.73 6.27 -14.53
C VAL A 21 -27.61 6.21 -16.06
N HIS A 22 -26.40 6.29 -16.61
CA HIS A 22 -26.19 6.39 -18.07
C HIS A 22 -25.92 5.06 -18.77
N TRP A 23 -25.19 4.13 -18.14
CA TRP A 23 -24.69 2.91 -18.78
C TRP A 23 -25.08 1.60 -18.09
N SER A 24 -25.83 1.66 -16.98
CA SER A 24 -26.16 0.52 -16.11
C SER A 24 -25.04 0.16 -15.13
N TRP A 25 -25.43 -0.48 -14.02
CA TRP A 25 -24.59 -0.75 -12.85
C TRP A 25 -23.37 -1.64 -13.13
N GLU A 26 -23.43 -2.52 -14.14
CA GLU A 26 -22.37 -3.47 -14.49
C GLU A 26 -21.08 -2.76 -14.95
N TRP A 27 -21.21 -1.59 -15.58
CA TRP A 27 -20.07 -0.82 -16.09
C TRP A 27 -19.14 -0.28 -15.00
N VAL A 28 -19.65 -0.12 -13.78
CA VAL A 28 -18.81 0.29 -12.64
C VAL A 28 -17.75 -0.78 -12.35
N PHE A 29 -18.11 -2.06 -12.49
CA PHE A 29 -17.19 -3.19 -12.29
C PHE A 29 -16.17 -3.30 -13.43
N TYR A 30 -16.61 -3.11 -14.67
CA TYR A 30 -15.70 -3.15 -15.83
C TYR A 30 -14.67 -2.01 -15.78
N LEU A 31 -15.10 -0.77 -15.48
CA LEU A 31 -14.19 0.38 -15.43
C LEU A 31 -13.21 0.30 -14.26
N SER A 32 -13.69 -0.04 -13.07
CA SER A 32 -12.81 -0.20 -11.90
C SER A 32 -11.82 -1.35 -12.07
N GLY A 33 -12.25 -2.47 -12.67
CA GLY A 33 -11.38 -3.61 -12.97
C GLY A 33 -10.28 -3.26 -13.98
N VAL A 34 -10.63 -2.61 -15.09
CA VAL A 34 -9.64 -2.20 -16.12
C VAL A 34 -8.66 -1.16 -15.56
N LEU A 35 -9.15 -0.17 -14.80
CA LEU A 35 -8.28 0.82 -14.16
C LEU A 35 -7.32 0.17 -13.16
N GLY A 36 -7.81 -0.78 -12.36
CA GLY A 36 -6.99 -1.54 -11.41
C GLY A 36 -5.92 -2.39 -12.11
N LEU A 37 -6.27 -3.07 -13.20
CA LEU A 37 -5.31 -3.83 -14.00
C LEU A 37 -4.27 -2.93 -14.67
N ALA A 38 -4.69 -1.84 -15.29
CA ALA A 38 -3.78 -0.87 -15.90
C ALA A 38 -2.81 -0.28 -14.86
N TRP A 39 -3.31 0.07 -13.68
CA TRP A 39 -2.49 0.55 -12.56
C TRP A 39 -1.51 -0.51 -12.07
N THR A 40 -1.96 -1.75 -11.95
CA THR A 40 -1.10 -2.87 -11.52
C THR A 40 0.03 -3.12 -12.52
N LEU A 41 -0.26 -3.09 -13.83
CA LEU A 41 0.76 -3.21 -14.88
C LEU A 41 1.74 -2.04 -14.87
N ALA A 42 1.25 -0.81 -14.68
CA ALA A 42 2.12 0.36 -14.52
C ALA A 42 3.01 0.23 -13.28
N TRP A 43 2.46 -0.27 -12.16
CA TRP A 43 3.21 -0.52 -10.94
C TRP A 43 4.30 -1.58 -11.15
N PHE A 44 4.00 -2.68 -11.84
CA PHE A 44 4.99 -3.71 -12.19
C PHE A 44 6.14 -3.16 -13.06
N TYR A 45 5.88 -2.17 -13.91
CA TYR A 45 6.91 -1.55 -14.72
C TYR A 45 7.71 -0.47 -13.96
N LEU A 46 7.04 0.28 -13.08
CA LEU A 46 7.63 1.44 -12.37
C LEU A 46 8.32 1.07 -11.05
N THR A 47 7.98 -0.08 -10.46
CA THR A 47 8.54 -0.49 -9.17
C THR A 47 9.41 -1.72 -9.31
N ALA A 48 10.66 -1.61 -8.86
CA ALA A 48 11.58 -2.72 -8.76
C ALA A 48 11.87 -2.98 -7.26
N GLU A 49 11.71 -4.22 -6.81
CA GLU A 49 11.89 -4.61 -5.40
C GLU A 49 13.35 -4.61 -4.93
N SER A 50 14.31 -4.36 -5.82
CA SER A 50 15.74 -4.37 -5.47
C SER A 50 16.49 -3.20 -6.10
N PRO A 51 17.23 -2.40 -5.30
CA PRO A 51 18.09 -1.33 -5.81
C PRO A 51 19.23 -1.86 -6.69
N SER A 52 19.45 -3.17 -6.73
CA SER A 52 20.44 -3.86 -7.57
C SER A 52 19.96 -4.19 -9.00
N THR A 53 18.69 -3.97 -9.33
CA THR A 53 18.09 -4.36 -10.62
C THR A 53 17.50 -3.20 -11.43
N HIS A 54 17.64 -1.96 -10.94
CA HIS A 54 17.13 -0.79 -11.63
C HIS A 54 18.20 -0.24 -12.60
N PRO A 55 17.98 -0.21 -13.93
CA PRO A 55 18.92 0.35 -14.89
C PRO A 55 18.99 1.90 -14.86
N THR A 56 18.36 2.54 -13.87
CA THR A 56 18.23 4.01 -13.76
C THR A 56 18.64 4.52 -12.38
N ILE A 57 19.28 3.69 -11.55
CA ILE A 57 19.85 4.20 -10.29
C ILE A 57 21.18 4.89 -10.64
N SER A 58 21.30 6.18 -10.30
CA SER A 58 22.57 6.89 -10.37
C SER A 58 23.54 6.25 -9.38
N ASP A 59 24.81 6.09 -9.76
CA ASP A 59 25.87 5.57 -8.88
C ASP A 59 25.94 6.34 -7.53
N GLU A 60 25.50 7.60 -7.54
CA GLU A 60 25.42 8.49 -6.37
C GLU A 60 24.34 8.02 -5.36
N GLU A 61 23.17 7.60 -5.84
CA GLU A 61 22.07 7.12 -5.00
C GLU A 61 22.36 5.72 -4.46
N ALA A 62 22.98 4.86 -5.26
CA ALA A 62 23.46 3.54 -4.81
C ALA A 62 24.50 3.66 -3.70
N THR A 63 25.44 4.61 -3.81
CA THR A 63 26.47 4.86 -2.79
C THR A 63 25.87 5.47 -1.51
N TYR A 64 24.89 6.37 -1.65
CA TYR A 64 24.18 6.94 -0.49
C TYR A 64 23.37 5.91 0.29
N ILE A 65 22.68 5.02 -0.42
CA ILE A 65 21.92 3.91 0.17
C ILE A 65 22.88 2.92 0.83
N GLN A 66 23.98 2.53 0.19
CA GLN A 66 24.97 1.61 0.78
C GLN A 66 25.72 2.22 1.98
N GLY A 67 25.96 3.54 1.98
CA GLY A 67 26.63 4.24 3.09
C GLY A 67 25.75 4.44 4.32
N ASN A 68 24.42 4.48 4.15
CA ASN A 68 23.46 4.68 5.25
C ASN A 68 22.65 3.42 5.61
N LEU A 69 22.68 2.37 4.79
CA LEU A 69 22.22 1.07 5.22
C LEU A 69 23.23 0.57 6.25
N ILE A 70 22.83 0.58 7.52
CA ILE A 70 23.31 -0.40 8.49
C ILE A 70 23.21 -1.72 7.74
N GLN A 71 24.35 -2.34 7.42
CA GLN A 71 24.36 -3.64 6.76
C GLN A 71 23.49 -4.57 7.62
N VAL A 72 22.24 -4.76 7.20
CA VAL A 72 21.38 -5.82 7.70
C VAL A 72 21.95 -7.06 7.05
N VAL A 73 23.14 -7.46 7.52
CA VAL A 73 23.65 -8.81 7.34
C VAL A 73 22.46 -9.69 7.62
N SER A 74 22.06 -10.49 6.64
CA SER A 74 20.86 -11.30 6.66
C SER A 74 20.97 -12.37 7.75
N ARG A 75 20.94 -11.97 9.01
CA ARG A 75 20.64 -12.87 10.11
C ARG A 75 19.19 -13.24 9.89
N LYS A 76 18.96 -14.55 9.71
CA LYS A 76 17.64 -15.14 9.90
C LYS A 76 17.19 -14.80 11.31
N TYR A 77 16.54 -13.67 11.49
CA TYR A 77 15.83 -13.34 12.70
C TYR A 77 14.52 -14.13 12.65
N THR A 78 14.39 -15.10 13.55
CA THR A 78 13.09 -15.69 13.85
C THR A 78 12.26 -14.61 14.53
N ILE A 79 11.25 -14.10 13.84
CA ILE A 79 10.34 -13.09 14.38
C ILE A 79 9.64 -13.70 15.61
N PRO A 80 9.78 -13.13 16.82
CA PRO A 80 9.17 -13.67 18.03
C PRO A 80 7.69 -13.28 18.08
N TRP A 81 6.86 -13.94 17.26
CA TRP A 81 5.43 -13.68 17.13
C TRP A 81 4.68 -13.69 18.47
N LYS A 82 5.05 -14.61 19.38
CA LYS A 82 4.41 -14.73 20.69
C LYS A 82 4.68 -13.50 21.55
N ASP A 83 5.92 -13.02 21.58
CA ASP A 83 6.30 -11.87 22.40
C ASP A 83 5.71 -10.57 21.85
N MET A 84 5.59 -10.45 20.52
CA MET A 84 4.87 -9.33 19.90
C MET A 84 3.39 -9.33 20.26
N LEU A 85 2.72 -10.49 20.19
CA LEU A 85 1.29 -10.63 20.51
C LEU A 85 1.00 -10.48 22.02
N ILE A 86 1.98 -10.69 22.90
CA ILE A 86 1.83 -10.50 24.35
C ILE A 86 2.22 -9.08 24.77
N SER A 87 2.86 -8.31 23.90
CA SER A 87 3.33 -6.97 24.24
C SER A 87 2.19 -5.97 24.48
N LEU A 88 2.29 -5.25 25.59
CA LEU A 88 1.33 -4.20 25.99
C LEU A 88 1.14 -3.10 24.92
N PRO A 89 2.21 -2.60 24.26
CA PRO A 89 2.08 -1.57 23.22
C PRO A 89 1.27 -2.04 22.01
N VAL A 90 1.39 -3.32 21.62
CA VAL A 90 0.61 -3.88 20.50
C VAL A 90 -0.88 -3.91 20.85
N TRP A 91 -1.24 -4.36 22.05
CA TRP A 91 -2.63 -4.32 22.51
C TRP A 91 -3.17 -2.90 22.65
N ALA A 92 -2.36 -1.95 23.11
CA ALA A 92 -2.75 -0.54 23.18
C ALA A 92 -3.09 0.03 21.79
N ILE A 93 -2.28 -0.27 20.77
CA ILE A 93 -2.55 0.13 19.39
C ILE A 93 -3.81 -0.55 18.84
N ILE A 94 -3.98 -1.85 19.07
CA ILE A 94 -5.16 -2.60 18.62
C ILE A 94 -6.43 -2.02 19.23
N LEU A 95 -6.45 -1.77 20.54
CA LEU A 95 -7.60 -1.20 21.25
C LEU A 95 -7.87 0.25 20.82
N ALA A 96 -6.84 1.06 20.61
CA ALA A 96 -7.00 2.42 20.10
C ALA A 96 -7.58 2.41 18.66
N HIS A 97 -7.12 1.49 17.82
CA HIS A 97 -7.63 1.34 16.46
C HIS A 97 -9.07 0.79 16.46
N PHE A 98 -9.38 -0.16 17.33
CA PHE A 98 -10.73 -0.67 17.53
C PHE A 98 -11.68 0.42 18.01
N GLY A 99 -11.30 1.18 19.04
CA GLY A 99 -12.08 2.31 19.55
C GLY A 99 -12.33 3.37 18.47
N THR A 100 -11.33 3.65 17.63
CA THR A 100 -11.49 4.58 16.50
C THR A 100 -12.48 4.07 15.44
N ASN A 101 -12.57 2.76 15.22
CA ASN A 101 -13.52 2.18 14.27
C ASN A 101 -14.92 2.00 14.87
N TRP A 102 -15.02 1.77 16.18
CA TRP A 102 -16.30 1.59 16.87
C TRP A 102 -17.01 2.93 17.18
N CYS A 103 -16.25 4.00 17.42
CA CYS A 103 -16.79 5.33 17.69
C CYS A 103 -16.99 6.19 16.42
N LYS A 104 -16.68 5.67 15.23
CA LYS A 104 -17.03 6.28 13.94
C LYS A 104 -18.36 5.73 13.44
#